data_AF-A0A964R6W2-F1
#
_entry.id   AF-A0A964R6W2-F1
#
_cell.length_a   1.000
_cell.length_b   1.000
_cell.length_c   1.000
_cell.angle_alpha   90.00
_cell.angle_beta   90.00
_cell.angle_gamma   90.00
#
_symmetry.space_group_name_H-M   'P 1'
#
loop_
_entity.id
_entity.type
_entity.pdbx_description
1 polymer ?
#
loop_
_entity_poly.entity_id
_entity_poly.type
_entity_poly.pdbx_seq_one_letter_code
_entity_poly.pdbx_strand_id
1 'polypeptide(L)'
;MNPENQMVLDLRSHLSLNTNLLEHLAQESQCLRQLDSAQFTSAAEARRKVLPRLEDALQRIRNHRNYWLSLSPELRSTKHEIRDLLRQNQDLIMRMIILDRENEQLLLRRGLIPPKHLPPVQRQRPHYVASLYQRHHSTGSTSQPVPDETP
;
A
#
# COMPACT_ATOMS: atom_id res chain seq x y z
N MET A 1 -21.18 2.97 -18.86
CA MET A 1 -21.02 2.43 -17.49
C MET A 1 -20.73 3.62 -16.57
N ASN A 2 -21.36 3.74 -15.40
CA ASN A 2 -21.19 4.90 -14.49
C ASN A 2 -19.72 4.95 -13.99
N PRO A 3 -19.00 6.09 -14.10
CA PRO A 3 -17.61 6.22 -13.62
C PRO A 3 -17.45 5.85 -12.14
N GLU A 4 -18.47 6.14 -11.32
CA GLU A 4 -18.49 5.74 -9.91
C GLU A 4 -18.44 4.22 -9.73
N ASN A 5 -19.33 3.51 -10.42
CA ASN A 5 -19.42 2.06 -10.34
C ASN A 5 -18.12 1.39 -10.85
N GLN A 6 -17.51 1.97 -11.88
CA GLN A 6 -16.22 1.50 -12.38
C GLN A 6 -15.11 1.68 -11.34
N MET A 7 -15.06 2.84 -10.67
CA MET A 7 -14.10 3.10 -9.60
C MET A 7 -14.27 2.11 -8.44
N VAL A 8 -15.51 1.83 -8.02
CA VAL A 8 -15.80 0.83 -6.97
C VAL A 8 -15.31 -0.56 -7.36
N LEU A 9 -15.62 -1.00 -8.59
CA LEU A 9 -15.17 -2.30 -9.10
C LEU A 9 -13.64 -2.41 -9.13
N ASP A 10 -12.97 -1.38 -9.62
CA ASP A 10 -11.50 -1.38 -9.70
C ASP A 10 -10.85 -1.35 -8.30
N LEU A 11 -11.42 -0.61 -7.35
CA LEU A 11 -10.94 -0.59 -5.96
C LEU A 11 -11.14 -1.92 -5.24
N ARG A 12 -12.27 -2.60 -5.46
CA ARG A 12 -12.52 -3.96 -4.93
C ARG A 12 -11.59 -4.99 -5.56
N SER A 13 -11.35 -4.90 -6.86
CA SER A 13 -10.40 -5.75 -7.58
C SER A 13 -8.97 -5.58 -7.05
N HIS A 14 -8.55 -4.34 -6.83
CA HIS A 14 -7.25 -4.03 -6.23
C HIS A 14 -7.15 -4.51 -4.78
N LEU A 15 -8.23 -4.42 -3.99
CA LEU A 15 -8.28 -4.95 -2.63
C LEU A 15 -8.07 -6.47 -2.59
N SER A 16 -8.76 -7.20 -3.48
CA SER A 16 -8.59 -8.65 -3.63
C SER A 16 -7.17 -9.02 -4.03
N LEU A 17 -6.58 -8.29 -4.99
CA LEU A 17 -5.21 -8.49 -5.43
C LEU A 17 -4.19 -8.22 -4.30
N ASN A 18 -4.38 -7.16 -3.51
CA ASN A 18 -3.53 -6.88 -2.35
C ASN A 18 -3.65 -7.95 -1.26
N THR A 19 -4.85 -8.50 -1.07
CA THR A 19 -5.06 -9.59 -0.10
C THR A 19 -4.29 -10.83 -0.52
N ASN A 20 -4.38 -11.22 -1.79
CA ASN A 20 -3.63 -12.33 -2.35
C ASN A 20 -2.10 -12.12 -2.29
N LEU A 21 -1.63 -10.90 -2.56
CA LEU A 21 -0.21 -10.54 -2.41
C LEU A 21 0.26 -10.65 -0.95
N LEU A 22 -0.57 -10.24 0.01
CA LEU A 22 -0.27 -10.37 1.43
C LEU A 22 -0.15 -11.85 1.85
N GLU A 23 -1.03 -12.72 1.32
CA GLU A 23 -0.95 -14.17 1.54
C GLU A 23 0.36 -14.76 1.00
N HIS A 24 0.78 -14.37 -0.21
CA HIS A 24 2.06 -14.80 -0.77
C HIS A 24 3.26 -14.35 0.09
N LEU A 25 3.27 -13.11 0.56
CA LEU A 25 4.31 -12.60 1.46
C LEU A 25 4.32 -13.34 2.81
N ALA A 26 3.15 -13.70 3.34
CA ALA A 26 3.04 -14.47 4.58
C ALA A 26 3.56 -15.90 4.41
N GLN A 27 3.23 -16.54 3.28
CA GLN A 27 3.74 -17.84 2.92
C GLN A 27 5.26 -17.83 2.75
N GLU A 28 5.83 -16.84 2.06
CA GLU A 28 7.28 -16.64 1.97
C GLU A 28 7.90 -16.55 3.37
N SER A 29 7.31 -15.78 4.28
CA SER A 29 7.79 -15.65 5.67
C SER A 29 7.80 -16.98 6.41
N GLN A 30 6.76 -17.80 6.21
CA GLN A 30 6.64 -19.12 6.83
C GLN A 30 7.68 -20.10 6.26
N CYS A 31 7.81 -20.20 4.93
CA CYS A 31 8.81 -21.05 4.28
C CYS A 31 10.22 -20.65 4.65
N LEU A 32 10.47 -19.33 4.79
CA LEU A 32 11.67 -18.83 5.43
C LEU A 32 11.72 -19.44 6.83
N ARG A 33 10.89 -19.08 7.81
CA ARG A 33 11.01 -19.61 9.19
C ARG A 33 11.25 -21.12 9.31
N GLN A 34 10.63 -21.95 8.47
CA GLN A 34 10.76 -23.42 8.45
C GLN A 34 12.05 -23.98 7.79
N LEU A 35 12.90 -23.13 7.19
CA LEU A 35 14.15 -23.50 6.52
C LEU A 35 13.97 -24.31 5.22
N ASP A 36 12.81 -24.20 4.57
CA ASP A 36 12.55 -24.87 3.29
C ASP A 36 12.88 -23.95 2.11
N SER A 37 14.07 -24.12 1.52
CA SER A 37 14.58 -23.31 0.41
C SER A 37 13.84 -23.55 -0.91
N ALA A 38 13.34 -24.77 -1.13
CA ALA A 38 12.59 -25.12 -2.34
C ALA A 38 11.20 -24.46 -2.31
N GLN A 39 10.51 -24.54 -1.18
CA GLN A 39 9.22 -23.88 -0.99
C GLN A 39 9.34 -22.35 -1.01
N PHE A 40 10.41 -21.79 -0.43
CA PHE A 40 10.67 -20.35 -0.53
C PHE A 40 10.82 -19.90 -1.99
N THR A 41 11.60 -20.63 -2.80
CA THR A 41 11.81 -20.28 -4.22
C THR A 41 10.49 -20.31 -4.98
N SER A 42 9.66 -21.33 -4.75
CA SER A 42 8.32 -21.43 -5.34
C SER A 42 7.40 -20.29 -4.92
N ALA A 43 7.42 -19.90 -3.64
CA ALA A 43 6.63 -18.78 -3.12
C ALA A 43 7.09 -17.44 -3.73
N ALA A 44 8.40 -17.21 -3.84
CA ALA A 44 8.98 -16.03 -4.47
C ALA A 44 8.61 -15.91 -5.96
N GLU A 45 8.60 -17.03 -6.69
CA GLU A 45 8.13 -17.07 -8.07
C GLU A 45 6.64 -16.80 -8.21
N ALA A 46 5.82 -17.34 -7.30
CA ALA A 46 4.38 -17.08 -7.26
C ALA A 46 4.10 -15.59 -7.07
N ARG A 47 4.78 -14.93 -6.12
CA ARG A 47 4.70 -13.49 -5.92
C ARG A 47 5.10 -12.72 -7.17
N ARG A 48 6.20 -13.11 -7.83
CA ARG A 48 6.70 -12.42 -9.04
C ARG A 48 5.69 -12.44 -10.19
N LYS A 49 4.90 -13.51 -10.32
CA LYS A 49 3.84 -13.62 -11.35
C LYS A 49 2.67 -12.66 -11.12
N VAL A 50 2.47 -12.16 -9.90
CA VAL A 50 1.37 -11.23 -9.56
C VAL A 50 1.75 -9.77 -9.83
N LEU A 51 3.04 -9.42 -9.89
CA LEU A 51 3.52 -8.05 -10.06
C LEU A 51 2.97 -7.33 -11.31
N PRO A 52 2.90 -7.94 -12.51
CA PRO A 52 2.33 -7.27 -13.68
C PRO A 52 0.86 -6.89 -13.47
N ARG A 53 0.09 -7.76 -12.79
CA ARG A 53 -1.33 -7.51 -12.50
C ARG A 53 -1.53 -6.38 -11.49
N LEU A 54 -0.58 -6.19 -10.57
CA LEU A 54 -0.56 -5.06 -9.65
C LEU A 54 -0.33 -3.75 -10.40
N GLU A 55 0.60 -3.72 -11.35
CA GLU A 55 0.90 -2.55 -12.16
C GLU A 55 -0.31 -2.11 -12.99
N ASP A 56 -0.98 -3.05 -13.65
CA ASP A 56 -2.23 -2.80 -14.38
C ASP A 56 -3.33 -2.25 -13.46
N ALA A 57 -3.45 -2.80 -12.26
CA ALA A 57 -4.46 -2.37 -11.29
C ALA A 57 -4.16 -0.96 -10.74
N LEU A 58 -2.90 -0.64 -10.49
CA LEU A 58 -2.47 0.71 -10.11
C LEU A 58 -2.76 1.73 -11.22
N GLN A 59 -2.55 1.35 -12.48
CA GLN A 59 -2.87 2.23 -13.60
C GLN A 59 -4.37 2.51 -13.69
N ARG A 60 -5.22 1.50 -13.49
CA ARG A 60 -6.69 1.69 -13.41
C ARG A 60 -7.09 2.65 -12.28
N ILE A 61 -6.53 2.49 -11.09
CA ILE A 61 -6.80 3.40 -9.96
C ILE A 61 -6.35 4.83 -10.27
N ARG A 62 -5.18 5.01 -10.90
CA ARG A 62 -4.67 6.33 -11.30
C ARG A 62 -5.61 7.03 -12.27
N ASN A 63 -6.23 6.29 -13.19
CA ASN A 63 -7.18 6.84 -14.16
C ASN A 63 -8.45 7.41 -13.46
N HIS A 64 -8.84 6.87 -12.31
CA HIS A 64 -9.97 7.38 -11.52
C HIS A 64 -9.66 8.67 -10.76
N ARG A 65 -8.40 9.09 -10.68
CA ARG A 65 -7.99 10.31 -9.96
C ARG A 65 -8.73 11.55 -10.45
N ASN A 66 -8.86 11.71 -11.77
CA ASN A 66 -9.50 12.89 -12.36
C ASN A 66 -11.00 12.94 -12.02
N TYR A 67 -11.67 11.79 -12.07
CA TYR A 67 -13.06 11.66 -11.64
C TYR A 67 -13.22 11.97 -10.15
N TRP A 68 -12.36 11.41 -9.29
CA TRP A 68 -12.45 11.66 -7.85
C TRP A 68 -12.21 13.13 -7.49
N LEU A 69 -11.29 13.81 -8.18
CA LEU A 69 -10.97 15.21 -7.95
C LEU A 69 -11.99 16.19 -8.54
N SER A 70 -12.77 15.78 -9.56
CA SER A 70 -13.82 16.63 -10.11
C SER A 70 -15.04 16.73 -9.19
N LEU A 71 -15.18 15.81 -8.23
CA LEU A 71 -16.25 15.83 -7.24
C LEU A 71 -16.00 16.88 -6.14
N SER A 72 -17.06 17.64 -5.80
CA SER A 72 -17.02 18.55 -4.66
C SER A 72 -16.76 17.79 -3.35
N PRO A 73 -16.20 18.45 -2.31
CA PRO A 73 -15.98 17.82 -1.01
C PRO A 73 -17.27 17.23 -0.40
N GLU A 74 -18.40 17.88 -0.60
CA GLU A 74 -19.71 17.46 -0.09
C GLU A 74 -20.18 16.19 -0.80
N LEU A 75 -20.02 16.12 -2.13
CA LEU A 75 -20.33 14.90 -2.87
C LEU A 75 -19.38 13.76 -2.48
N ARG A 76 -18.08 14.01 -2.31
CA ARG A 76 -17.13 12.99 -1.84
C ARG A 76 -17.45 12.48 -0.43
N SER A 77 -17.99 13.32 0.46
CA SER A 77 -18.32 12.90 1.81
C SER A 77 -19.42 11.83 1.84
N THR A 78 -20.37 11.91 0.89
CA THR A 78 -21.47 10.94 0.71
C THR A 78 -21.02 9.60 0.14
N LYS A 79 -19.84 9.54 -0.48
CA LYS A 79 -19.30 8.32 -1.12
C LYS A 79 -18.56 7.43 -0.11
N HIS A 80 -19.27 6.96 0.91
CA HIS A 80 -18.71 6.18 2.01
C HIS A 80 -17.97 4.93 1.54
N GLU A 81 -18.57 4.15 0.63
CA GLU A 81 -17.97 2.91 0.12
C GLU A 81 -16.59 3.15 -0.53
N ILE A 82 -16.47 4.18 -1.37
CA ILE A 82 -15.20 4.50 -2.03
C ILE A 82 -14.13 4.87 -0.99
N ARG A 83 -14.51 5.65 0.03
CA ARG A 83 -13.60 6.03 1.12
C ARG A 83 -13.14 4.81 1.92
N ASP A 84 -14.06 3.91 2.24
CA ASP A 84 -13.76 2.69 2.98
C ASP A 84 -12.84 1.76 2.18
N LEU A 85 -13.09 1.60 0.89
CA LEU A 85 -12.24 0.81 0.00
C LEU A 85 -10.83 1.40 -0.14
N LEU A 86 -10.71 2.73 -0.25
CA LEU A 86 -9.41 3.41 -0.28
C LEU A 86 -8.63 3.17 1.01
N ARG A 87 -9.30 3.31 2.17
CA ARG A 87 -8.69 3.04 3.48
C ARG A 87 -8.24 1.59 3.60
N GLN A 88 -9.09 0.63 3.28
CA GLN A 88 -8.75 -0.80 3.36
C GLN A 88 -7.56 -1.15 2.45
N ASN A 89 -7.52 -0.61 1.23
CA ASN A 89 -6.38 -0.79 0.33
C ASN A 89 -5.10 -0.21 0.94
N GLN A 90 -5.16 1.00 1.51
CA GLN A 90 -4.01 1.63 2.17
C GLN A 90 -3.50 0.81 3.36
N ASP A 91 -4.41 0.28 4.20
CA ASP A 91 -4.08 -0.56 5.34
C ASP A 91 -3.38 -1.86 4.91
N LEU A 92 -3.85 -2.51 3.83
CA LEU A 92 -3.19 -3.70 3.28
C LEU A 92 -1.81 -3.37 2.72
N ILE A 93 -1.65 -2.27 1.98
CA ILE A 93 -0.35 -1.84 1.46
C ILE A 93 0.65 -1.63 2.59
N MET A 94 0.22 -1.00 3.68
CA MET A 94 1.05 -0.81 4.87
C MET A 94 1.50 -2.14 5.48
N ARG A 95 0.59 -3.10 5.63
CA ARG A 95 0.91 -4.44 6.12
C ARG A 95 1.90 -5.17 5.21
N MET A 96 1.71 -5.09 3.90
CA MET A 96 2.62 -5.70 2.92
C MET A 96 4.03 -5.13 3.02
N ILE A 97 4.18 -3.81 3.15
CA ILE A 97 5.50 -3.17 3.30
C ILE A 97 6.21 -3.63 4.57
N ILE A 98 5.49 -3.77 5.68
CA ILE A 98 6.06 -4.25 6.94
C ILE A 98 6.53 -5.70 6.79
N LEU A 99 5.68 -6.56 6.24
CA LEU A 99 5.97 -7.99 6.08
C LEU A 99 7.12 -8.24 5.09
N ASP A 100 7.19 -7.48 4.00
CA ASP A 100 8.28 -7.56 3.03
C ASP A 100 9.63 -7.21 3.67
N ARG A 101 9.67 -6.17 4.52
CA ARG A 101 10.87 -5.82 5.31
C ARG A 101 11.26 -6.91 6.31
N GLU A 102 10.29 -7.55 6.95
CA GLU A 102 10.56 -8.68 7.86
C GLU A 102 11.16 -9.88 7.08
N ASN A 103 10.63 -10.17 5.89
CA ASN A 103 11.15 -11.22 5.02
C ASN A 103 12.57 -10.91 4.54
N GLU A 104 12.84 -9.66 4.14
CA GLU A 104 14.21 -9.20 3.82
C GLU A 104 15.16 -9.41 5.00
N GLN A 105 14.76 -9.05 6.23
CA GLN A 105 15.58 -9.30 7.42
C GLN A 105 15.85 -10.78 7.68
N LEU A 106 14.86 -11.65 7.46
CA LEU A 106 15.02 -13.09 7.57
C LEU A 106 16.02 -13.62 6.53
N LEU A 107 15.95 -13.13 5.30
CA LEU A 107 16.88 -13.49 4.23
C LEU A 107 18.33 -13.10 4.58
N LEU A 108 18.53 -11.91 5.14
CA LEU A 108 19.86 -11.44 5.59
C LEU A 108 20.42 -12.29 6.72
N ARG A 109 19.63 -12.56 7.76
CA ARG A 109 20.07 -13.36 8.91
C ARG A 109 20.48 -14.77 8.50
N ARG A 110 20.03 -15.22 7.34
CA ARG A 110 20.33 -16.54 6.77
C ARG A 110 21.45 -16.53 5.73
N GLY A 111 22.02 -15.36 5.44
CA GLY A 111 23.06 -15.23 4.42
C GLY A 111 22.58 -15.47 2.99
N LEU A 112 21.26 -15.48 2.75
CA LEU A 112 20.68 -15.72 1.43
C LEU A 112 20.74 -14.48 0.52
N ILE A 113 21.08 -13.31 1.08
CA ILE A 113 21.31 -12.07 0.34
C ILE A 113 22.60 -11.41 0.87
N PRO A 114 23.51 -10.97 -0.02
CA PRO A 114 24.66 -10.15 0.38
C PRO A 114 24.22 -8.85 1.07
N PRO A 115 24.82 -8.45 2.20
CA PRO A 115 24.45 -7.22 2.92
C PRO A 115 24.49 -5.93 2.08
N LYS A 116 25.24 -5.94 0.97
CA LYS A 116 25.37 -4.82 0.03
C LYS A 116 24.14 -4.59 -0.86
N HIS A 117 23.21 -5.55 -0.93
CA HIS A 117 21.96 -5.41 -1.67
C HIS A 117 20.82 -4.83 -0.81
N LEU A 118 21.10 -4.45 0.43
CA LEU A 118 20.12 -3.77 1.27
C LEU A 118 19.85 -2.35 0.76
N PRO A 119 18.57 -1.90 0.73
CA PRO A 119 18.29 -0.49 0.60
C PRO A 119 18.95 0.29 1.76
N PRO A 120 19.46 1.51 1.51
CA PRO A 120 20.20 2.28 2.52
C PRO A 120 19.38 2.48 3.80
N VAL A 121 20.07 2.51 4.95
CA VAL A 121 19.52 2.55 6.33
C VAL A 121 18.39 3.59 6.53
N GLN A 122 18.37 4.67 5.75
CA GLN A 122 17.30 5.66 5.75
C GLN A 122 15.92 5.10 5.35
N ARG A 123 15.86 4.12 4.45
CA ARG A 123 14.63 3.39 4.06
C ARG A 123 14.21 2.32 5.07
N GLN A 124 15.12 1.90 5.96
CA GLN A 124 14.88 0.91 7.00
C GLN A 124 14.34 1.52 8.31
N ARG A 125 14.15 2.85 8.37
CA ARG A 125 13.59 3.51 9.56
C ARG A 125 12.15 3.04 9.79
N PRO A 126 11.84 2.41 10.95
CA PRO A 126 10.51 1.85 11.24
C PRO A 126 9.37 2.86 11.09
N HIS A 127 9.66 4.14 11.34
CA HIS A 127 8.66 5.21 11.32
C HIS A 127 8.67 6.05 10.03
N TYR A 128 9.55 5.83 9.06
CA TYR A 128 9.64 6.73 7.90
C TYR A 128 8.31 6.87 7.12
N VAL A 129 7.67 5.73 6.88
CA VAL A 129 6.36 5.70 6.18
C VAL A 129 5.25 6.20 7.10
N ALA A 130 5.27 5.82 8.39
CA ALA A 130 4.31 6.31 9.38
C ALA A 130 4.37 7.85 9.53
N SER A 131 5.57 8.43 9.54
CA SER A 131 5.80 9.88 9.61
C SER A 131 5.42 10.60 8.32
N LEU A 132 5.59 9.97 7.15
CA LEU A 132 5.05 10.48 5.88
C LEU A 132 3.52 10.54 5.92
N TYR A 133 2.87 9.49 6.39
CA TYR A 133 1.42 9.46 6.54
C TYR A 133 0.92 10.48 7.56
N GLN A 134 1.58 10.59 8.72
CA GLN A 134 1.26 11.57 9.74
C GLN A 134 1.34 12.99 9.18
N ARG A 135 2.36 13.27 8.34
CA ARG A 135 2.52 14.55 7.64
C ARG A 135 1.37 14.83 6.66
N HIS A 136 0.94 13.83 5.88
CA HIS A 136 -0.19 13.96 4.95
C HIS A 136 -1.55 14.06 5.66
N HIS A 137 -1.69 13.44 6.84
CA HIS A 137 -2.89 13.57 7.68
C HIS A 137 -2.95 14.93 8.38
N SER A 138 -1.81 15.50 8.81
CA SER A 138 -1.75 16.82 9.45
C SER A 138 -2.00 17.98 8.48
N THR A 139 -1.69 17.83 7.19
CA THR A 139 -1.95 18.86 6.17
C THR A 139 -3.42 19.04 5.81
N GLY A 140 -4.33 18.21 6.35
CA GLY A 140 -5.78 18.36 6.21
C GLY A 140 -6.45 19.19 7.32
N SER A 141 -5.68 19.70 8.29
CA SER A 141 -6.20 20.50 9.41
C SER A 141 -5.32 21.73 9.64
N THR A 142 -5.41 22.69 8.72
CA THR A 142 -4.94 24.06 8.97
C THR A 142 -6.13 24.98 8.80
N SER A 143 -6.94 25.06 9.84
CA SER A 143 -7.90 26.15 10.03
C SER A 143 -7.12 27.45 10.06
N GLN A 144 -7.47 28.37 9.15
CA GLN A 144 -6.95 29.74 9.14
C GLN A 144 -7.24 30.43 10.48
N PRO A 145 -6.28 31.16 11.08
CA PRO A 145 -6.64 32.22 11.99
C PRO A 145 -7.12 33.43 11.16
N VAL A 146 -8.34 33.88 11.49
CA VAL A 146 -9.01 35.09 11.02
C VAL A 146 -8.10 36.33 11.24
N PRO A 147 -8.01 37.29 10.30
CA PRO A 147 -7.34 38.54 10.56
C PRO A 147 -8.22 39.41 11.46
N ASP A 148 -7.71 39.77 12.64
CA ASP A 148 -8.37 40.75 13.51
C ASP A 148 -7.97 42.14 13.01
N GLU A 149 -8.88 42.78 12.29
CA GLU A 149 -8.79 44.21 11.96
C GLU A 149 -9.08 45.03 13.22
N THR A 150 -8.14 45.92 13.51
CA THR A 150 -8.19 47.03 14.46
C THR A 150 -9.42 47.93 14.29
N PRO A 151 -9.74 48.69 15.33
CA PRO A 151 -9.86 50.14 15.16
C PRO A 151 -8.69 50.92 15.79
#